data_AF-A0A521FQ44-F1
#
_entry.id   AF-A0A521FQ44-F1
#
_cell.length_a   1.000
_cell.length_b   1.000
_cell.length_c   1.000
_cell.angle_alpha   90.00
_cell.angle_beta   90.00
_cell.angle_gamma   90.00
#
_symmetry.space_group_name_H-M   'P 1'
#
loop_
_entity.id
_entity.type
_entity.pdbx_description
1 polymer ?
#
loop_
_entity_poly.entity_id
_entity_poly.type
_entity_poly.pdbx_seq_one_letter_code
_entity_poly.pdbx_strand_id
1 'polypeptide(L)' 'MESISTFYKEENDYLYRKGEEKKSHAVVENLILKLGLSDEEAADVAEVDVAYVTKVRAELKK' A
#
# COMPACT_ATOMS: atom_id res chain seq x y z
N MET A 1 -27.00 -13.10 -13.99
CA MET A 1 -25.54 -13.26 -13.81
C MET A 1 -25.17 -12.41 -12.60
N GLU A 2 -25.30 -12.97 -11.41
CA GLU A 2 -24.77 -12.33 -10.21
C GLU A 2 -23.25 -12.36 -10.33
N SER A 3 -22.66 -11.17 -10.43
CA SER A 3 -21.25 -11.02 -10.77
C SER A 3 -20.40 -11.72 -9.72
N ILE A 4 -19.53 -12.63 -10.18
CA ILE A 4 -18.55 -13.37 -9.38
C ILE A 4 -17.68 -12.42 -8.52
N SER A 5 -17.64 -11.13 -8.87
CA SER A 5 -16.98 -10.05 -8.15
C SER A 5 -17.55 -9.73 -6.76
N THR A 6 -18.81 -10.05 -6.45
CA THR A 6 -19.33 -9.91 -5.07
C THR A 6 -18.92 -11.06 -4.15
N PHE A 7 -18.52 -12.20 -4.70
CA PHE A 7 -18.06 -13.36 -3.90
C PHE A 7 -16.65 -13.15 -3.33
N TYR A 8 -15.81 -12.38 -4.02
CA TYR A 8 -14.46 -12.00 -3.56
C TYR A 8 -14.42 -10.73 -2.72
N LYS A 9 -15.58 -10.11 -2.44
CA LYS A 9 -15.68 -8.91 -1.61
C LYS A 9 -15.69 -9.20 -0.11
N GLU A 10 -15.60 -10.47 0.27
CA GLU A 10 -15.54 -10.87 1.67
C GLU A 10 -14.18 -10.44 2.27
N GLU A 11 -14.23 -9.56 3.29
CA GLU A 11 -13.12 -8.84 3.95
C GLU A 11 -11.98 -9.71 4.57
N ASN A 12 -11.93 -10.99 4.21
CA ASN A 12 -10.96 -12.00 4.68
C ASN A 12 -10.34 -12.85 3.55
N ASP A 13 -10.51 -12.49 2.28
CA ASP A 13 -9.82 -13.19 1.20
C ASP A 13 -8.31 -12.86 1.21
N TYR A 14 -7.48 -13.88 1.48
CA TYR A 14 -6.03 -13.75 1.58
C TYR A 14 -5.38 -13.14 0.31
N LEU A 15 -5.97 -13.40 -0.86
CA LEU A 15 -5.46 -12.84 -2.12
C LEU A 15 -5.81 -11.35 -2.26
N TYR A 16 -6.93 -10.92 -1.68
CA TYR A 16 -7.33 -9.51 -1.66
C TYR A 16 -6.40 -8.68 -0.76
N ARG A 17 -6.15 -9.13 0.48
CA ARG A 17 -5.21 -8.46 1.41
C ARG A 17 -3.81 -8.34 0.82
N LYS A 18 -3.29 -9.42 0.22
CA LYS A 18 -1.98 -9.41 -0.44
C LYS A 18 -1.93 -8.47 -1.65
N GLY A 19 -3.07 -8.26 -2.31
CA GLY A 19 -3.23 -7.28 -3.38
C GLY A 19 -3.25 -5.85 -2.87
N GLU A 20 -3.91 -5.59 -1.74
CA GLU A 20 -3.91 -4.28 -1.07
C GLU A 20 -2.52 -3.92 -0.53
N GLU A 21 -1.83 -4.84 0.15
CA GLU A 21 -0.47 -4.62 0.63
C GLU A 21 0.51 -4.26 -0.50
N LYS A 22 0.38 -4.93 -1.66
CA LYS A 22 1.19 -4.61 -2.85
C LYS A 22 0.84 -3.26 -3.45
N LYS A 23 -0.44 -2.87 -3.44
CA LYS A 23 -0.87 -1.55 -3.91
C LYS A 23 -0.35 -0.46 -2.98
N SER A 24 -0.44 -0.64 -1.67
CA SER A 24 0.08 0.31 -0.69
C SER A 24 1.60 0.47 -0.80
N HIS A 25 2.35 -0.61 -1.02
CA HIS A 25 3.81 -0.53 -1.25
C HIS A 25 4.15 0.34 -2.47
N ALA A 26 3.51 0.06 -3.61
CA ALA A 26 3.75 0.83 -4.84
C ALA A 26 3.30 2.29 -4.72
N VAL A 27 2.21 2.56 -4.00
CA VAL A 27 1.75 3.92 -3.72
C VAL A 27 2.80 4.65 -2.87
N VAL A 28 3.22 4.06 -1.74
CA VAL A 28 4.25 4.63 -0.86
C VAL A 28 5.58 4.87 -1.60
N GLU A 29 6.03 3.92 -2.42
CA GLU A 29 7.23 4.08 -3.26
C GLU A 29 7.10 5.29 -4.19
N ASN A 30 5.96 5.44 -4.87
CA ASN A 30 5.73 6.58 -5.76
C ASN A 30 5.66 7.90 -5.00
N LEU A 31 5.05 7.93 -3.81
CA LEU A 31 4.98 9.11 -2.95
C LEU A 31 6.39 9.57 -2.53
N ILE A 32 7.27 8.63 -2.15
CA ILE A 32 8.66 8.93 -1.75
C ILE A 32 9.51 9.34 -2.95
N LEU A 33 9.51 8.56 -4.04
CA LEU A 33 10.43 8.75 -5.16
C LEU A 33 10.00 9.84 -6.15
N LYS A 34 8.69 9.92 -6.46
CA LYS A 34 8.19 10.85 -7.48
C LYS A 34 7.77 12.18 -6.90
N LEU A 35 7.18 12.18 -5.70
CA LEU A 35 6.72 13.40 -5.04
C LEU A 35 7.71 13.93 -4.00
N GLY A 36 8.69 13.12 -3.58
CA GLY A 36 9.71 13.54 -2.61
C GLY A 36 9.14 13.77 -1.21
N LEU A 37 8.00 13.15 -0.90
CA LEU A 37 7.31 13.35 0.37
C LEU A 37 8.13 12.80 1.55
N SER A 38 7.94 13.42 2.71
CA SER A 38 8.48 12.92 3.97
C SER A 38 7.77 11.62 4.40
N ASP A 39 8.39 10.87 5.31
CA ASP A 39 7.85 9.58 5.75
C ASP A 39 6.47 9.73 6.43
N GLU A 40 6.25 10.88 7.07
CA GLU A 40 5.00 11.24 7.76
C GLU A 40 3.89 11.59 6.76
N GLU A 41 4.20 12.38 5.73
CA GLU A 41 3.23 12.73 4.68
C GLU A 41 2.85 11.52 3.82
N ALA A 42 3.82 10.67 3.48
CA ALA A 42 3.53 9.45 2.73
C ALA A 42 2.68 8.46 3.54
N ALA A 43 2.87 8.41 4.86
CA ALA A 43 2.07 7.59 5.77
C ALA A 43 0.63 8.09 5.87
N ASP A 44 0.44 9.40 6.01
CA ASP A 44 -0.88 10.04 6.07
C ASP A 44 -1.66 9.84 4.75
N VAL A 45 -1.02 10.10 3.60
CA VAL A 45 -1.66 9.99 2.28
C VAL A 45 -1.98 8.54 1.89
N ALA A 46 -1.13 7.59 2.27
CA ALA A 46 -1.35 6.17 1.99
C ALA A 46 -2.15 5.44 3.07
N GLU A 47 -2.58 6.15 4.14
CA GLU A 47 -3.28 5.59 5.29
C GLU A 47 -2.56 4.36 5.90
N VAL A 48 -1.23 4.43 6.00
CA VAL A 48 -0.38 3.37 6.58
C VAL A 48 0.47 3.90 7.72
N ASP A 49 1.01 3.00 8.55
CA ASP A 49 1.96 3.38 9.59
C ASP A 49 3.25 3.97 9.02
N VAL A 50 3.78 5.02 9.67
CA VAL A 50 5.10 5.59 9.37
C VAL A 50 6.19 4.52 9.42
N ALA A 51 6.08 3.55 10.33
CA ALA A 51 7.03 2.44 10.44
C ALA A 51 7.06 1.56 9.17
N TYR A 52 5.95 1.43 8.45
CA TYR A 52 5.90 0.75 7.16
C TYR A 52 6.61 1.57 6.09
N VAL A 53 6.34 2.88 6.03
CA VAL A 53 6.98 3.81 5.09
C VAL A 53 8.50 3.85 5.27
N THR A 54 8.99 3.87 6.52
CA THR A 54 10.43 3.82 6.81
C THR A 54 11.06 2.52 6.31
N LYS A 55 10.38 1.37 6.42
CA LYS A 55 10.86 0.10 5.85
C LYS A 55 10.95 0.18 4.33
N VAL A 56 9.91 0.67 3.66
CA VAL A 56 9.91 0.85 2.20
C VAL A 56 11.06 1.78 1.80
N ARG A 57 11.27 2.88 2.51
CA ARG A 57 12.37 3.81 2.23
C ARG A 57 13.75 3.18 2.43
N ALA A 58 13.90 2.29 3.40
CA ALA A 58 15.14 1.53 3.59
C ALA A 58 15.36 0.50 2.47
N GLU A 59 14.31 -0.16 1.99
CA GLU A 59 14.37 -1.05 0.83
C GLU A 59 14.76 -0.33 -0.46
N LEU A 60 14.28 0.91 -0.65
CA LEU A 60 14.56 1.75 -1.83
C LEU A 60 15.98 2.34 -1.88
N LYS A 61 16.69 2.39 -0.76
CA LYS A 61 18.09 2.84 -0.70
C LYS A 61 19.10 1.76 -1.08
N LYS A 62 18.63 0.55 -1.40
CA LYS A 62 19.45 -0.61 -1.76
C LYS A 62 19.76 -0.61 -3.26
#